data_AF-A0A2V6A4I2-F1
#
_entry.id   AF-A0A2V6A4I2-F1
#
_cell.length_a   1.000
_cell.length_b   1.000
_cell.length_c   1.000
_cell.angle_alpha   90.00
_cell.angle_beta   90.00
_cell.angle_gamma   90.00
#
_symmetry.space_group_name_H-M   'P 1'
#
loop_
_entity.id
_entity.type
_entity.pdbx_description
1 polymer ?
#
loop_
_entity_poly.entity_id
_entity_poly.type
_entity_poly.pdbx_seq_one_letter_code
_entity_poly.pdbx_strand_id
1 'polypeptide(L)'
;ATTLFLPPNWPRRVVSIFRRGHSLSAAEETASGATRNQSAIFALVIAYLALQFLIPLHPFVFSRGTQWAWMQHRFCWRMMLQRQSVKGFFYITDPTTGRTNRVAPPDFLTRLQLVRLYWQPDTVLQCAHFLSETMPRRATQPLTVEARIFVSINGRRPELFVNPNTNLAAESRSFFPPRWVMATREALPPRGEDFSEDLFGTAQPVRN
;
A
#
# COMPACT_ATOMS: atom_id res chain seq x y z
N ALA A 1 -19.35 -17.52 11.28
CA ALA A 1 -19.36 -16.36 10.37
C ALA A 1 -20.68 -16.35 9.63
N THR A 2 -21.52 -15.33 9.84
CA THR A 2 -22.85 -15.24 9.22
C THR A 2 -22.71 -14.63 7.82
N THR A 3 -22.87 -15.44 6.78
CA THR A 3 -23.00 -14.95 5.41
C THR A 3 -24.33 -14.20 5.28
N LEU A 4 -24.26 -12.88 5.11
CA LEU A 4 -25.41 -12.06 4.72
C LEU A 4 -25.84 -12.47 3.31
N PHE A 5 -26.74 -13.45 3.22
CA PHE A 5 -27.35 -13.87 1.97
C PHE A 5 -28.54 -12.96 1.69
N LEU A 6 -28.30 -11.90 0.93
CA LEU A 6 -29.37 -11.01 0.49
C LEU A 6 -30.17 -11.72 -0.62
N PRO A 7 -31.49 -11.87 -0.49
CA PRO A 7 -32.30 -12.53 -1.52
C PRO A 7 -32.25 -11.71 -2.83
N PRO A 8 -32.23 -12.35 -4.02
CA PRO A 8 -31.98 -11.69 -5.31
C PRO A 8 -33.02 -10.61 -5.71
N ASN A 9 -34.12 -10.50 -4.96
CA ASN A 9 -35.17 -9.50 -5.13
C ASN A 9 -35.05 -8.29 -4.18
N TRP A 10 -34.03 -8.23 -3.33
CA TRP A 10 -33.84 -7.12 -2.39
C TRP A 10 -33.77 -5.73 -3.08
N PRO A 11 -33.15 -5.55 -4.27
CA PRO A 11 -33.10 -4.24 -4.91
C PRO A 11 -34.49 -3.77 -5.34
N ARG A 12 -35.34 -4.70 -5.83
CA ARG A 12 -36.72 -4.39 -6.22
C ARG A 12 -37.57 -3.96 -5.03
N ARG A 13 -37.35 -4.55 -3.84
CA ARG A 13 -38.06 -4.15 -2.62
C ARG A 13 -37.70 -2.73 -2.20
N VAL A 14 -36.41 -2.37 -2.21
CA VAL A 14 -35.96 -1.01 -1.89
C VAL A 14 -36.55 0.01 -2.87
N VAL A 15 -36.51 -0.28 -4.18
CA VAL A 15 -37.14 0.58 -5.21
C VAL A 15 -38.65 0.72 -4.99
N SER A 16 -39.35 -0.34 -4.57
CA SER A 16 -40.80 -0.28 -4.31
C SER A 16 -41.17 0.57 -3.10
N ILE A 17 -40.29 0.68 -2.10
CA ILE A 17 -40.48 1.53 -0.92
C ILE A 17 -40.31 3.00 -1.32
N PHE A 18 -39.32 3.30 -2.16
CA PHE A 18 -39.13 4.65 -2.73
C PHE A 18 -40.21 5.03 -3.76
N ARG A 19 -40.74 4.08 -4.55
CA ARG A 19 -41.87 4.33 -5.48
C ARG A 19 -43.21 4.48 -4.75
N ARG A 20 -43.41 3.85 -3.60
CA ARG A 20 -44.65 3.99 -2.80
C ARG A 20 -44.83 5.39 -2.21
N GLY A 21 -43.74 6.15 -2.01
CA GLY A 21 -43.82 7.57 -1.67
C GLY A 21 -44.23 8.49 -2.84
N HIS A 22 -44.28 7.95 -4.06
CA HIS A 22 -44.56 8.69 -5.30
C HIS A 22 -45.84 8.24 -6.02
N SER A 23 -46.66 7.35 -5.45
CA SER A 23 -47.86 6.83 -6.11
C SER A 23 -49.14 7.45 -5.58
N LEU A 24 -49.40 8.72 -5.92
CA LEU A 24 -50.75 9.24 -6.16
C LEU A 24 -50.64 10.44 -7.11
N SER A 25 -50.65 10.18 -8.41
CA SER A 25 -51.39 10.93 -9.43
C SER A 25 -50.93 10.44 -10.81
N ALA A 26 -51.74 9.58 -11.41
CA ALA A 26 -51.67 9.33 -12.84
C ALA A 26 -52.51 10.43 -13.51
N ALA A 27 -51.85 11.46 -14.02
CA ALA A 27 -52.42 12.41 -14.96
C ALA A 27 -51.29 12.97 -15.85
N GLU A 28 -51.42 12.67 -17.13
CA GLU A 28 -50.86 13.34 -18.31
C GLU A 28 -49.34 13.44 -18.49
N GLU A 29 -48.88 12.84 -19.60
CA GLU A 29 -47.61 13.17 -20.24
C GLU A 29 -47.58 14.66 -20.60
N THR A 30 -46.74 15.42 -19.91
CA THR A 30 -46.06 16.58 -20.50
C THR A 30 -44.58 16.49 -20.14
N ALA A 31 -43.74 16.53 -21.17
CA ALA A 31 -42.31 16.72 -21.02
C ALA A 31 -42.05 18.13 -20.48
N SER A 32 -42.04 18.31 -19.16
CA SER A 32 -41.34 19.42 -18.50
C SER A 32 -41.38 19.24 -17.00
N GLY A 33 -40.23 19.40 -16.36
CA GLY A 33 -40.09 19.30 -14.92
C GLY A 33 -38.97 18.35 -14.59
N ALA A 34 -37.73 18.77 -14.87
CA ALA A 34 -36.61 18.19 -14.15
C ALA A 34 -36.91 18.40 -12.66
N THR A 35 -37.38 17.33 -11.99
CA THR A 35 -37.72 17.41 -10.57
C THR A 35 -36.49 17.95 -9.84
N ARG A 36 -36.66 18.84 -8.87
CA ARG A 36 -35.57 19.54 -8.16
C ARG A 36 -34.44 18.61 -7.67
N ASN A 37 -34.71 17.31 -7.55
CA ASN A 37 -33.76 16.27 -7.12
C ASN A 37 -32.97 15.64 -8.28
N GLN A 38 -33.39 15.78 -9.55
CA GLN A 38 -32.68 15.22 -10.71
C GLN A 38 -31.32 15.88 -10.93
N SER A 39 -31.21 17.21 -10.75
CA SER A 39 -29.92 17.90 -10.84
C SER A 39 -28.96 17.46 -9.73
N ALA A 40 -29.46 17.26 -8.52
CA ALA A 40 -28.68 16.75 -7.40
C ALA A 40 -28.22 15.29 -7.61
N ILE A 41 -29.11 14.43 -8.12
CA ILE A 41 -28.78 13.05 -8.49
C ILE A 41 -27.73 13.03 -9.61
N PHE A 42 -27.89 13.88 -10.62
CA PHE A 42 -26.93 13.96 -11.73
C PHE A 42 -25.56 14.46 -11.26
N ALA A 43 -25.53 15.48 -10.40
CA ALA A 43 -24.30 15.96 -9.78
C ALA A 43 -23.62 14.86 -8.94
N LEU A 44 -24.38 14.08 -8.16
CA LEU A 44 -23.86 12.95 -7.40
C LEU A 44 -23.28 11.87 -8.32
N VAL A 45 -23.97 11.53 -9.40
CA VAL A 45 -23.48 10.54 -10.39
C VAL A 45 -22.20 11.02 -11.07
N ILE A 46 -22.14 12.29 -11.48
CA ILE A 46 -20.91 12.87 -12.05
C ILE A 46 -19.78 12.84 -11.03
N ALA A 47 -20.04 13.26 -9.78
CA ALA A 47 -19.03 13.23 -8.72
C ALA A 47 -18.53 11.80 -8.44
N TYR A 48 -19.43 10.82 -8.44
CA TYR A 48 -19.09 9.41 -8.29
C TYR A 48 -18.22 8.91 -9.45
N LEU A 49 -18.59 9.19 -10.70
CA LEU A 49 -17.80 8.82 -11.87
C LEU A 49 -16.43 9.51 -11.85
N ALA A 50 -16.38 10.81 -11.55
CA ALA A 50 -15.14 11.55 -11.40
C ALA A 50 -14.24 10.91 -10.34
N LEU A 51 -14.79 10.54 -9.18
CA LEU A 51 -14.05 9.84 -8.12
C LEU A 51 -13.53 8.48 -8.60
N GLN A 52 -14.33 7.70 -9.34
CA GLN A 52 -13.94 6.40 -9.89
C GLN A 52 -12.83 6.50 -10.94
N PHE A 53 -12.67 7.63 -11.62
CA PHE A 53 -11.55 7.88 -12.55
C PHE A 53 -10.34 8.53 -11.86
N LEU A 54 -10.57 9.51 -10.99
CA LEU A 54 -9.51 10.26 -10.31
C LEU A 54 -8.72 9.39 -9.34
N ILE A 55 -9.39 8.50 -8.59
CA ILE A 55 -8.70 7.61 -7.64
C ILE A 55 -7.68 6.71 -8.38
N PRO A 56 -8.05 5.97 -9.44
CA PRO A 56 -7.08 5.12 -10.13
C PRO A 56 -6.04 5.86 -10.96
N LEU A 57 -6.32 7.09 -11.40
CA LEU A 57 -5.40 7.93 -12.17
C LEU A 57 -4.46 8.78 -11.30
N HIS A 58 -4.67 8.83 -9.98
CA HIS A 58 -3.83 9.58 -9.04
C HIS A 58 -2.31 9.38 -9.24
N PRO A 59 -1.77 8.17 -9.52
CA PRO A 59 -0.33 8.00 -9.73
C PRO A 59 0.25 8.84 -10.85
N PHE A 60 -0.52 9.18 -11.89
CA PHE A 60 -0.02 10.02 -12.98
C PHE A 60 0.34 11.43 -12.52
N VAL A 61 -0.35 11.94 -11.49
CA VAL A 61 -0.11 13.27 -10.90
C VAL A 61 1.05 13.25 -9.91
N PHE A 62 1.21 12.14 -9.17
CA PHE A 62 2.21 12.00 -8.10
C PHE A 62 3.43 11.16 -8.49
N SER A 63 3.58 10.80 -9.77
CA SER A 63 4.69 9.99 -10.28
C SER A 63 6.00 10.77 -10.22
N ARG A 64 6.69 10.68 -9.08
CA ARG A 64 8.06 11.17 -8.88
C ARG A 64 9.11 10.15 -9.33
N GLY A 65 8.85 9.42 -10.41
CA GLY A 65 9.76 8.39 -10.94
C GLY A 65 9.93 7.16 -10.03
N THR A 66 9.14 7.05 -8.96
CA THR A 66 9.32 6.01 -7.94
C THR A 66 8.36 4.85 -8.18
N GLN A 67 8.74 3.86 -8.98
CA GLN A 67 7.94 2.62 -9.09
C GLN A 67 7.82 1.85 -7.76
N TRP A 68 8.62 2.24 -6.76
CA TRP A 68 8.63 1.70 -5.40
C TRP A 68 7.55 2.23 -4.46
N ALA A 69 6.97 3.41 -4.70
CA ALA A 69 6.09 3.98 -3.68
C ALA A 69 4.79 3.18 -3.66
N TRP A 70 4.66 2.27 -2.69
CA TRP A 70 3.46 1.48 -2.41
C TRP A 70 2.17 2.31 -2.48
N MET A 71 2.22 3.58 -2.08
CA MET A 71 1.11 4.53 -2.19
C MET A 71 0.58 4.71 -3.62
N GLN A 72 1.45 4.62 -4.63
CA GLN A 72 1.10 4.72 -6.06
C GLN A 72 0.46 3.43 -6.61
N HIS A 73 0.45 2.34 -5.84
CA HIS A 73 -0.26 1.10 -6.20
C HIS A 73 -1.62 1.00 -5.50
N ARG A 74 -1.87 1.79 -4.45
CA ARG A 74 -3.15 1.80 -3.74
C ARG A 74 -4.25 2.34 -4.67
N PHE A 75 -5.25 1.51 -4.94
CA PHE A 75 -6.43 1.85 -5.76
C PHE A 75 -6.14 2.17 -7.23
N CYS A 76 -4.98 1.74 -7.74
CA CYS A 76 -4.56 2.05 -9.10
C CYS A 76 -4.82 0.86 -10.02
N TRP A 77 -5.22 1.12 -11.27
CA TRP A 77 -5.52 0.04 -12.22
C TRP A 77 -4.32 -0.89 -12.50
N ARG A 78 -3.10 -0.45 -12.22
CA ARG A 78 -1.84 -1.18 -12.46
C ARG A 78 -1.40 -2.07 -11.29
N MET A 79 -2.25 -2.26 -10.27
CA MET A 79 -1.91 -2.96 -9.03
C MET A 79 -1.41 -4.40 -9.22
N MET A 80 -1.79 -5.10 -10.30
CA MET A 80 -1.41 -6.51 -10.53
C MET A 80 -0.19 -6.71 -11.45
N LEU A 81 0.53 -5.65 -11.81
CA LEU A 81 1.67 -5.71 -12.75
C LEU A 81 3.05 -5.86 -12.08
N GLN A 82 3.10 -6.03 -10.75
CA GLN A 82 4.34 -6.09 -9.98
C GLN A 82 4.52 -7.44 -9.28
N ARG A 83 5.60 -8.14 -9.64
CA ARG A 83 6.22 -9.18 -8.83
C ARG A 83 7.35 -8.54 -8.04
N GLN A 84 7.42 -8.80 -6.73
CA GLN A 84 8.47 -8.30 -5.86
C GLN A 84 9.10 -9.41 -5.04
N SER A 85 10.42 -9.39 -4.96
CA SER A 85 11.23 -10.24 -4.08
C SER A 85 11.94 -9.33 -3.09
N VAL A 86 11.88 -9.66 -1.79
CA VAL A 86 12.37 -8.78 -0.73
C VAL A 86 13.25 -9.57 0.24
N LYS A 87 14.34 -8.94 0.70
CA LYS A 87 15.15 -9.41 1.81
C LYS A 87 15.51 -8.23 2.70
N GLY A 88 15.25 -8.33 4.00
CA GLY A 88 15.46 -7.22 4.93
C GLY A 88 16.10 -7.63 6.24
N PHE A 89 16.89 -6.72 6.79
CA PHE A 89 17.52 -6.83 8.09
C PHE A 89 17.27 -5.54 8.88
N PHE A 90 17.07 -5.68 10.19
CA PHE A 90 16.98 -4.53 11.10
C PHE A 90 18.26 -4.44 11.92
N TYR A 91 18.67 -3.22 12.19
CA TYR A 91 19.83 -2.89 13.00
C TYR A 91 19.38 -1.97 14.12
N ILE A 92 19.71 -2.35 15.34
CA ILE A 92 19.36 -1.60 16.54
C ILE A 92 20.65 -1.10 17.15
N THR A 93 20.77 0.21 17.27
CA THR A 93 21.94 0.86 17.86
C THR A 93 21.54 1.51 19.18
N ASP A 94 22.22 1.12 20.26
CA ASP A 94 22.07 1.78 21.56
C ASP A 94 22.92 3.06 21.58
N PRO A 95 22.31 4.25 21.75
CA PRO A 95 23.04 5.52 21.73
C PRO A 95 24.04 5.67 22.87
N THR A 96 23.89 4.94 23.99
CA THR A 96 24.81 5.03 25.13
C THR A 96 26.05 4.17 24.98
N THR A 97 25.89 2.97 24.41
CA THR A 97 27.02 2.04 24.24
C THR A 97 27.65 2.11 22.85
N GLY A 98 26.96 2.72 21.88
CA GLY A 98 27.36 2.74 20.47
C GLY A 98 27.31 1.36 19.81
N ARG A 99 26.78 0.34 20.49
CA ARG A 99 26.73 -1.03 19.96
C ARG A 99 25.53 -1.20 19.03
N THR A 100 25.80 -1.66 17.81
CA THR A 100 24.79 -2.03 16.83
C THR A 100 24.60 -3.53 16.80
N ASN A 101 23.38 -3.99 17.06
CA ASN A 101 23.00 -5.39 16.98
C ASN A 101 22.12 -5.62 15.75
N ARG A 102 22.43 -6.67 14.97
CA ARG A 102 21.57 -7.10 13.87
C ARG A 102 20.44 -7.96 14.41
N VAL A 103 19.21 -7.63 14.04
CA VAL A 103 17.99 -8.34 14.44
C VAL A 103 17.29 -8.90 13.20
N ALA A 104 16.93 -10.18 13.27
CA ALA A 104 16.14 -10.84 12.24
C ALA A 104 14.65 -10.78 12.63
N PRO A 105 13.77 -10.23 11.78
CA PRO A 105 12.33 -10.19 12.06
C PRO A 105 11.65 -11.54 12.38
N PRO A 106 12.08 -12.68 11.81
CA PRO A 106 11.52 -13.99 12.16
C PRO A 106 11.60 -14.35 13.65
N ASP A 107 12.54 -13.76 14.40
CA ASP A 107 12.72 -14.05 15.82
C ASP A 107 11.61 -13.44 16.69
N PHE A 108 10.89 -12.43 16.17
CA PHE A 108 9.87 -11.66 16.91
C PHE A 108 8.49 -11.70 16.26
N LEU A 109 8.42 -11.98 14.96
CA LEU A 109 7.19 -11.92 14.18
C LEU A 109 6.70 -13.32 13.82
N THR A 110 5.38 -13.49 13.83
CA THR A 110 4.75 -14.70 13.27
C THR A 110 4.98 -14.79 11.77
N ARG A 111 4.92 -16.00 11.21
CA ARG A 111 5.05 -16.24 9.76
C ARG A 111 4.12 -15.36 8.91
N LEU A 112 2.88 -15.16 9.36
CA LEU A 112 1.90 -14.32 8.67
C LEU A 112 2.26 -12.83 8.71
N GLN A 113 2.80 -12.35 9.84
CA GLN A 113 3.29 -10.97 9.96
C GLN A 113 4.53 -10.76 9.09
N LEU A 114 5.43 -11.74 9.05
CA LEU A 114 6.66 -11.67 8.25
C LEU A 114 6.34 -11.53 6.74
N VAL A 115 5.38 -12.29 6.23
CA VAL A 115 4.93 -12.18 4.83
C VAL A 115 4.38 -10.77 4.53
N ARG A 116 3.71 -10.15 5.49
CA ARG A 116 3.14 -8.80 5.35
C ARG A 116 4.15 -7.69 5.58
N LEU A 117 5.22 -7.94 6.35
CA LEU A 117 6.18 -6.94 6.81
C LEU A 117 6.74 -6.10 5.68
N TYR A 118 7.13 -6.75 4.59
CA TYR A 118 7.77 -6.11 3.45
C TYR A 118 6.78 -5.68 2.36
N TRP A 119 5.49 -5.94 2.57
CA TRP A 119 4.46 -5.59 1.59
C TRP A 119 4.18 -4.10 1.57
N GLN A 120 4.27 -3.43 2.73
CA GLN A 120 3.96 -2.01 2.88
C GLN A 120 5.06 -1.32 3.69
N PRO A 121 5.48 -0.10 3.29
CA PRO A 121 6.45 0.68 4.07
C PRO A 121 5.94 0.98 5.49
N ASP A 122 4.63 1.16 5.66
CA ASP A 122 4.01 1.41 6.96
C ASP A 122 4.23 0.25 7.94
N THR A 123 4.24 -1.00 7.43
CA THR A 123 4.47 -2.18 8.27
C THR A 123 5.95 -2.30 8.67
N VAL A 124 6.88 -1.88 7.81
CA VAL A 124 8.30 -1.75 8.16
C VAL A 124 8.48 -0.74 9.28
N LEU A 125 7.85 0.44 9.17
CA LEU A 125 7.89 1.47 10.20
C LEU A 125 7.25 1.00 11.51
N GLN A 126 6.13 0.30 11.43
CA GLN A 126 5.49 -0.33 12.59
C GLN A 126 6.42 -1.34 13.28
N CYS A 127 7.13 -2.16 12.51
CA CYS A 127 8.10 -3.10 13.06
C CYS A 127 9.27 -2.37 13.73
N ALA A 128 9.74 -1.26 13.17
CA ALA A 128 10.80 -0.46 13.78
C ALA A 128 10.38 0.11 15.15
N HIS A 129 9.16 0.65 15.25
CA HIS A 129 8.63 1.11 16.54
C HIS A 129 8.50 -0.04 17.54
N PHE A 130 7.93 -1.17 17.10
CA PHE A 130 7.80 -2.37 17.93
C PHE A 130 9.16 -2.86 18.48
N LEU A 131 10.19 -2.93 17.63
CA LEU A 131 11.54 -3.30 18.06
C LEU A 131 12.12 -2.28 19.04
N SER A 132 11.86 -0.99 18.83
CA SER A 132 12.35 0.05 19.73
C SER A 132 11.70 -0.03 21.13
N GLU A 133 10.43 -0.43 21.20
CA GLU A 133 9.66 -0.55 22.45
C GLU A 133 9.95 -1.87 23.19
N THR A 134 10.13 -2.96 22.44
CA THR A 134 10.29 -4.30 23.02
C THR A 134 11.71 -4.56 23.52
N MET A 135 12.71 -3.89 22.95
CA MET A 135 14.10 -4.14 23.30
C MET A 135 14.48 -3.46 24.63
N PRO A 136 15.23 -4.16 25.50
CA PRO A 136 15.66 -3.60 26.77
C PRO A 136 16.55 -2.38 26.52
N ARG A 137 16.13 -1.23 27.05
CA ARG A 137 16.88 0.02 26.97
C ARG A 137 17.74 0.16 28.21
N ARG A 138 19.05 0.31 28.03
CA ARG A 138 19.96 0.72 29.12
C ARG A 138 19.96 2.24 29.32
N ALA A 139 19.60 2.96 28.28
CA ALA A 139 19.57 4.41 28.21
C ALA A 139 18.17 4.99 28.45
N THR A 140 18.11 6.22 28.96
CA THR A 140 16.90 7.06 28.93
C THR A 140 16.55 7.50 27.49
N GLN A 141 17.55 7.54 26.60
CA GLN A 141 17.35 7.91 25.19
C GLN A 141 16.72 6.76 24.39
N PRO A 142 15.88 7.07 23.38
CA PRO A 142 15.29 6.05 22.52
C PRO A 142 16.35 5.33 21.67
N LEU A 143 16.13 4.04 21.43
CA LEU A 143 16.99 3.24 20.55
C LEU A 143 16.88 3.73 19.10
N THR A 144 18.01 3.73 18.40
CA THR A 144 18.04 4.00 16.97
C THR A 144 17.78 2.71 16.21
N VAL A 145 16.78 2.71 15.33
CA VAL A 145 16.44 1.54 14.52
C VAL A 145 16.59 1.88 13.04
N GLU A 146 17.50 1.17 12.38
CA GLU A 146 17.75 1.27 10.95
C GLU A 146 17.29 -0.02 10.27
N ALA A 147 16.81 0.08 9.03
CA ALA A 147 16.46 -1.09 8.23
C ALA A 147 17.25 -1.09 6.93
N ARG A 148 17.85 -2.24 6.61
CA ARG A 148 18.45 -2.50 5.29
C ARG A 148 17.56 -3.50 4.59
N ILE A 149 16.71 -2.98 3.72
CA ILE A 149 15.75 -3.77 2.96
C ILE A 149 16.14 -3.65 1.49
N PHE A 150 16.43 -4.80 0.88
CA PHE A 150 16.69 -4.93 -0.53
C PHE A 150 15.45 -5.48 -1.22
N VAL A 151 15.06 -4.85 -2.31
CA VAL A 151 13.91 -5.27 -3.09
C VAL A 151 14.29 -5.39 -4.56
N SER A 152 13.85 -6.46 -5.20
CA SER A 152 13.84 -6.62 -6.64
C SER A 152 12.38 -6.58 -7.13
N ILE A 153 12.10 -5.77 -8.15
CA ILE A 153 10.79 -5.70 -8.81
C ILE A 153 10.92 -6.23 -10.23
N ASN A 154 10.04 -7.15 -10.62
CA ASN A 154 9.93 -7.67 -11.99
C ASN A 154 11.29 -8.13 -12.57
N GLY A 155 12.10 -8.78 -11.74
CA GLY A 155 13.41 -9.30 -12.11
C GLY A 155 14.53 -8.25 -12.24
N ARG A 156 14.27 -6.98 -11.90
CA ARG A 156 15.33 -5.96 -11.81
C ARG A 156 16.37 -6.34 -10.77
N ARG A 157 17.57 -5.76 -10.90
CA ARG A 157 18.61 -5.90 -9.88
C ARG A 157 18.10 -5.42 -8.51
N PRO A 158 18.45 -6.12 -7.43
CA PRO A 158 17.99 -5.73 -6.10
C PRO A 158 18.57 -4.37 -5.70
N GLU A 159 17.71 -3.44 -5.34
CA GLU A 159 18.10 -2.11 -4.85
C GLU A 159 17.69 -1.92 -3.40
N LEU A 160 18.36 -0.99 -2.73
CA LEU A 160 18.02 -0.60 -1.36
C LEU A 160 16.71 0.19 -1.36
N PHE A 161 15.73 -0.29 -0.60
CA PHE A 161 14.38 0.30 -0.51
C PHE A 161 14.27 1.37 0.58
N VAL A 162 14.99 1.19 1.69
CA VAL A 162 14.98 2.11 2.85
C VAL A 162 16.34 2.79 2.95
N ASN A 163 16.34 4.11 3.18
CA ASN A 163 17.56 4.84 3.47
C ASN A 163 18.26 4.27 4.72
N PRO A 164 19.50 3.76 4.61
CA PRO A 164 20.14 3.03 5.68
C PRO A 164 20.56 3.95 6.83
N ASN A 165 20.64 5.27 6.59
CA ASN A 165 21.05 6.26 7.56
C ASN A 165 19.84 6.92 8.27
N THR A 166 18.62 6.46 8.02
CA THR A 166 17.42 7.00 8.65
C THR A 166 17.04 6.19 9.88
N ASN A 167 16.89 6.87 11.01
CA ASN A 167 16.32 6.29 12.22
C ASN A 167 14.80 6.14 12.08
N LEU A 168 14.35 4.95 11.71
CA LEU A 168 12.93 4.64 11.56
C LEU A 168 12.16 4.72 12.89
N ALA A 169 12.80 4.52 14.05
CA ALA A 169 12.13 4.62 15.33
C ALA A 169 11.69 6.07 15.67
N ALA A 170 12.36 7.07 15.08
CA ALA A 170 12.05 8.48 15.27
C ALA A 170 11.08 9.05 14.20
N GLU A 171 10.85 8.32 13.12
CA GLU A 171 9.95 8.73 12.04
C GLU A 171 8.48 8.60 12.46
N SER A 172 7.63 9.51 12.01
CA SER A 172 6.19 9.47 12.30
C SER A 172 5.39 8.83 11.17
N ARG A 173 4.26 8.22 11.50
CA ARG A 173 3.32 7.71 10.50
C ARG A 173 2.62 8.88 9.80
N SER A 174 2.64 8.87 8.47
CA SER A 174 2.03 9.89 7.63
C SER A 174 1.19 9.26 6.53
N PHE A 175 0.18 9.99 6.04
CA PHE A 175 -0.58 9.64 4.85
C PHE A 175 0.16 9.97 3.55
N PHE A 176 1.25 10.73 3.64
CA PHE A 176 2.07 11.09 2.48
C PHE A 176 3.18 10.07 2.25
N PRO A 177 3.74 9.99 1.02
CA PRO A 177 4.87 9.13 0.74
C PRO A 177 6.03 9.38 1.73
N PRO A 178 6.53 8.34 2.41
CA PRO A 178 7.64 8.48 3.34
C PRO A 178 8.91 8.93 2.61
N ARG A 179 9.63 9.88 3.20
CA ARG A 179 10.88 10.44 2.63
C ARG A 179 12.05 9.48 2.67
N TRP A 180 12.00 8.49 3.56
CA TRP A 180 13.04 7.47 3.74
C TRP A 180 12.96 6.33 2.74
N VAL A 181 11.91 6.24 1.92
CA VAL A 181 11.83 5.27 0.82
C VAL A 181 12.60 5.79 -0.39
N MET A 182 13.51 4.96 -0.89
CA MET A 182 14.36 5.30 -2.04
C MET A 182 13.65 5.05 -3.38
N ALA A 183 14.07 5.77 -4.43
CA ALA A 183 13.53 5.67 -5.79
C ALA A 183 14.31 4.69 -6.67
N THR A 184 13.64 4.00 -7.61
CA THR A 184 14.27 3.02 -8.50
C THR A 184 15.05 3.75 -9.54
N ARG A 185 16.29 3.33 -9.81
CA ARG A 185 17.05 3.85 -10.94
C ARG A 185 17.30 2.79 -12.01
N GLU A 186 17.19 1.52 -11.65
CA GLU A 186 17.38 0.41 -12.57
C GLU A 186 16.29 0.32 -13.65
N ALA A 187 16.74 0.16 -14.90
CA ALA A 187 15.88 -0.13 -16.05
C ALA A 187 15.26 -1.53 -15.96
N LEU A 188 14.24 -1.81 -16.78
CA LEU A 188 13.74 -3.18 -16.89
C LEU A 188 14.80 -4.08 -17.52
N PRO A 189 15.01 -5.30 -16.98
CA PRO A 189 15.92 -6.25 -17.59
C PRO A 189 15.41 -6.69 -18.97
N PRO A 190 16.30 -7.15 -19.87
CA PRO A 190 15.91 -7.84 -21.09
C PRO A 190 15.00 -9.04 -20.80
N ARG A 191 14.16 -9.42 -21.78
CA ARG A 191 13.29 -10.60 -21.62
C ARG A 191 14.13 -11.85 -21.39
N GLY A 192 13.79 -12.60 -20.35
CA GLY A 192 14.47 -13.85 -19.97
C GLY A 192 15.55 -13.68 -18.90
N GLU A 193 15.88 -12.45 -18.50
CA GLU A 193 16.78 -12.19 -17.38
C GLU A 193 15.99 -11.88 -16.11
N ASP A 194 16.34 -12.55 -15.00
CA ASP A 194 15.76 -12.33 -13.68
C ASP A 194 16.88 -12.26 -12.63
N PHE A 195 17.07 -11.08 -12.05
CA PHE A 195 18.05 -10.81 -11.00
C PHE A 195 17.46 -10.87 -9.59
N SER A 196 16.21 -11.30 -9.44
CA SER A 196 15.57 -11.36 -8.12
C SER A 196 16.21 -12.40 -7.20
N GLU A 197 16.82 -13.44 -7.76
CA GLU A 197 17.57 -14.49 -7.05
C GLU A 197 18.89 -13.97 -6.44
N ASP A 198 19.46 -12.88 -6.97
CA ASP A 198 20.69 -12.28 -6.43
C ASP A 198 20.52 -11.85 -4.95
N LEU A 199 19.28 -11.58 -4.50
CA LEU A 199 18.95 -11.32 -3.10
C LEU A 199 19.34 -12.48 -2.18
N PHE A 200 19.20 -13.71 -2.65
CA PHE A 200 19.32 -14.92 -1.84
C PHE A 200 20.70 -15.57 -1.97
N GLY A 201 21.58 -15.02 -2.81
CA GLY A 201 22.92 -15.57 -3.06
C GLY A 201 22.92 -16.75 -4.05
N THR A 202 21.78 -17.01 -4.69
CA THR A 202 21.60 -17.99 -5.76
C THR A 202 21.94 -17.34 -7.10
N ALA A 203 23.21 -16.98 -7.29
CA ALA A 203 23.68 -16.36 -8.52
C ALA A 203 23.76 -17.39 -9.67
N GLN A 204 22.62 -17.73 -10.28
CA GLN A 204 22.60 -18.19 -11.67
C GLN A 204 21.41 -17.55 -12.40
N PRO A 205 21.64 -16.81 -13.49
CA PRO A 205 20.55 -16.40 -14.36
C PRO A 205 19.92 -17.66 -14.94
N VAL A 206 18.63 -17.87 -14.69
CA VAL A 206 17.86 -18.94 -15.31
C VAL A 206 17.76 -18.61 -16.80
N ARG A 207 18.73 -19.09 -17.60
CA ARG A 207 18.65 -19.07 -19.06
C ARG A 207 17.61 -20.12 -19.46
N ASN A 208 16.41 -19.65 -19.82
CA ASN A 208 15.44 -20.46 -20.57
C ASN A 208 15.81 -20.51 -22.05
#